data_AF-A0A3S4MG21-F1
#
_entry.id   AF-A0A3S4MG21-F1
#
_cell.length_a   1.000
_cell.length_b   1.000
_cell.length_c   1.000
_cell.angle_alpha   90.00
_cell.angle_beta   90.00
_cell.angle_gamma   90.00
#
_symmetry.space_group_name_H-M   'P 1'
#
loop_
_entity.id
_entity.type
_entity.pdbx_description
1 polymer ?
#
loop_
_entity_poly.entity_id
_entity_poly.type
_entity_poly.pdbx_seq_one_letter_code
_entity_poly.pdbx_strand_id
1 'polypeptide(L)'
;MKLSIIPILSVVLILHGCVQKKTDEEKIRAKSLVSLTSMRKGTMAHIEPLPSIAQYLRHTTVETPIAGTIKFVKINFNDRVHKGQLLYTIETKERRALGNLGSDIPLDKNYGLVNVYAPMDGVVTSLPQSQPGIFVPEAAVLCDITDEKSLYFQVNIPYEYNRYIAENTSGKIILPDGTAFNARLQTPVIQAITGLQTIPYMAKLDNAHYIPSGTIAKFEMVLYKNKEALLLPKKAVLSDELMEKFWVMKLVNDSLAIKVSIQLGDQDSEMIEIKNPKFTGEDRILVSGNYGLGDSALVSIK
;
A
#
# COMPACT_ATOMS: atom_id res chain seq x y z
N MET A 1 58.41 98.90 16.02
CA MET A 1 58.05 98.18 17.27
C MET A 1 58.53 96.74 17.14
N LYS A 2 59.56 96.42 17.94
CA LYS A 2 60.06 95.14 18.47
C LYS A 2 59.89 93.82 17.69
N LEU A 3 61.08 93.27 17.37
CA LEU A 3 61.49 91.87 17.21
C LEU A 3 60.75 90.84 18.08
N SER A 4 60.61 89.60 17.57
CA SER A 4 61.08 88.41 18.30
C SER A 4 61.44 87.24 17.37
N ILE A 5 62.70 86.84 17.45
CA ILE A 5 63.31 85.56 17.04
C ILE A 5 62.84 84.44 17.98
N ILE A 6 62.83 83.17 17.54
CA ILE A 6 63.34 81.98 18.28
C ILE A 6 63.31 80.72 17.35
N PRO A 7 64.29 79.79 17.47
CA PRO A 7 64.69 78.87 16.40
C PRO A 7 64.41 77.37 16.67
N ILE A 8 64.58 76.59 15.58
CA ILE A 8 64.96 75.17 15.42
C ILE A 8 65.15 74.33 16.70
N LEU A 9 64.43 73.19 16.78
CA LEU A 9 64.89 72.01 17.53
C LEU A 9 64.54 70.71 16.76
N SER A 10 65.57 70.12 16.16
CA SER A 10 65.56 68.80 15.55
C SER A 10 65.56 67.72 16.63
N VAL A 11 64.51 66.89 16.67
CA VAL A 11 64.49 65.66 17.49
C VAL A 11 64.51 64.47 16.55
N VAL A 12 65.68 63.84 16.48
CA VAL A 12 65.92 62.55 15.81
C VAL A 12 65.38 61.45 16.73
N LEU A 13 64.31 60.78 16.31
CA LEU A 13 63.76 59.61 17.01
C LEU A 13 64.33 58.34 16.39
N ILE A 14 65.22 57.66 17.12
CA ILE A 14 65.76 56.35 16.77
C ILE A 14 64.76 55.29 17.23
N LEU A 15 64.00 54.71 16.30
CA LEU A 15 63.16 53.54 16.57
C LEU A 15 64.01 52.27 16.47
N HIS A 16 64.27 51.65 17.63
CA HIS A 16 64.84 50.32 17.75
C HIS A 16 63.79 49.27 17.35
N GLY A 17 64.10 48.48 16.32
CA GLY A 17 63.30 47.33 15.90
C GLY A 17 63.46 46.14 16.85
N CYS A 18 62.37 45.66 17.41
CA CYS A 18 62.31 44.41 18.17
C CYS A 18 61.91 43.28 17.21
N VAL A 19 62.84 42.36 16.93
CA VAL A 19 62.59 41.15 16.13
C VAL A 19 61.88 40.13 17.03
N GLN A 20 60.56 40.05 16.93
CA GLN A 20 59.80 38.94 17.48
C GLN A 20 59.86 37.76 16.52
N LYS A 21 60.51 36.69 16.98
CA LYS A 21 60.53 35.38 16.36
C LYS A 21 59.10 34.82 16.38
N LYS A 22 58.46 34.70 15.21
CA LYS A 22 57.20 33.98 15.06
C LYS A 22 57.47 32.50 15.30
N THR A 23 57.01 32.01 16.45
CA THR A 23 56.76 30.59 16.65
C THR A 23 55.50 30.27 15.87
N ASP A 24 55.59 29.38 14.89
CA ASP A 24 54.42 28.84 14.19
C ASP A 24 53.51 28.16 15.20
N GLU A 25 52.37 28.80 15.49
CA GLU A 25 51.23 28.13 16.07
C GLU A 25 50.72 27.13 15.04
N GLU A 26 51.06 25.85 15.21
CA GLU A 26 50.26 24.78 14.63
C GLU A 26 48.82 24.98 15.09
N LYS A 27 47.98 25.51 14.19
CA LYS A 27 46.53 25.58 14.37
C LYS A 27 46.04 24.23 14.85
N ILE A 28 45.69 24.14 16.12
CA ILE A 28 45.00 22.98 16.71
C ILE A 28 43.70 22.84 15.92
N ARG A 29 43.69 21.97 14.92
CA ARG A 29 42.49 21.68 14.14
C ARG A 29 41.51 20.98 15.08
N ALA A 30 40.47 21.70 15.50
CA ALA A 30 39.41 21.15 16.34
C ALA A 30 38.84 19.88 15.67
N LYS A 31 38.84 18.76 16.41
CA LYS A 31 38.30 17.48 15.94
C LYS A 31 36.85 17.37 16.38
N SER A 32 35.93 17.14 15.45
CA SER A 32 34.53 16.88 15.75
C SER A 32 34.36 15.49 16.35
N LEU A 33 33.58 15.35 17.42
CA LEU A 33 33.25 14.05 18.02
C LEU A 33 32.17 13.34 17.20
N VAL A 34 32.44 12.12 16.76
CA VAL A 34 31.57 11.38 15.83
C VAL A 34 31.32 9.96 16.30
N SER A 35 30.17 9.39 15.90
CA SER A 35 29.91 7.95 16.03
C SER A 35 29.89 7.29 14.67
N LEU A 36 30.22 5.99 14.65
CA LEU A 36 30.37 5.21 13.43
C LEU A 36 29.21 4.23 13.26
N THR A 37 28.97 3.88 12.01
CA THR A 37 28.15 2.77 11.56
C THR A 37 28.88 2.04 10.43
N SER A 38 28.37 0.89 10.03
CA SER A 38 28.87 0.10 8.91
C SER A 38 27.73 -0.19 7.95
N MET A 39 28.09 -0.50 6.71
CA MET A 39 27.11 -0.95 5.72
C MET A 39 26.52 -2.31 6.13
N ARG A 40 25.20 -2.42 6.08
CA ARG A 40 24.53 -3.72 6.27
C ARG A 40 24.00 -4.22 4.93
N LYS A 41 24.30 -5.47 4.58
CA LYS A 41 23.58 -6.16 3.50
C LYS A 41 22.22 -6.62 4.01
N GLY A 42 21.17 -6.35 3.26
CA GLY A 42 19.81 -6.73 3.62
C GLY A 42 18.85 -6.68 2.45
N THR A 43 17.60 -7.01 2.73
CA THR A 43 16.52 -6.83 1.75
C THR A 43 15.93 -5.44 1.90
N MET A 44 15.97 -4.66 0.83
CA MET A 44 15.17 -3.43 0.69
C MET A 44 13.91 -3.77 -0.11
N ALA A 45 12.76 -3.35 0.37
CA ALA A 45 11.50 -3.49 -0.36
C ALA A 45 10.63 -2.26 -0.14
N HIS A 46 10.12 -1.71 -1.23
CA HIS A 46 9.13 -0.64 -1.21
C HIS A 46 7.75 -1.27 -1.37
N ILE A 47 6.94 -1.13 -0.33
CA ILE A 47 5.59 -1.64 -0.27
C ILE A 47 4.63 -0.47 -0.32
N GLU A 48 3.78 -0.45 -1.33
CA GLU A 48 2.75 0.54 -1.50
C GLU A 48 1.39 -0.03 -1.05
N PRO A 49 0.75 0.55 -0.02
CA PRO A 49 -0.57 0.13 0.41
C PRO A 49 -1.65 0.77 -0.46
N LEU A 50 -2.39 -0.06 -1.19
CA LEU A 50 -3.46 0.39 -2.08
C LEU A 50 -4.85 0.07 -1.51
N PRO A 51 -5.84 0.96 -1.69
CA PRO A 51 -7.21 0.68 -1.26
C PRO A 51 -7.81 -0.46 -2.10
N SER A 52 -8.50 -1.37 -1.42
CA SER A 52 -9.15 -2.51 -2.05
C SER A 52 -10.49 -2.85 -1.39
N ILE A 53 -11.41 -3.43 -2.15
CA ILE A 53 -12.77 -3.77 -1.68
C ILE A 53 -13.11 -5.20 -2.10
N ALA A 54 -13.59 -6.01 -1.16
CA ALA A 54 -14.07 -7.36 -1.42
C ALA A 54 -15.33 -7.36 -2.29
N GLN A 55 -15.35 -8.18 -3.34
CA GLN A 55 -16.48 -8.36 -4.25
C GLN A 55 -16.61 -9.82 -4.67
N TYR A 56 -17.84 -10.27 -4.89
CA TYR A 56 -18.11 -11.57 -5.50
C TYR A 56 -18.52 -11.36 -6.96
N LEU A 57 -17.71 -11.88 -7.88
CA LEU A 57 -17.91 -11.64 -9.31
C LEU A 57 -19.11 -12.40 -9.88
N ARG A 58 -19.50 -13.52 -9.25
CA ARG A 58 -20.61 -14.36 -9.72
C ARG A 58 -21.74 -14.30 -8.71
N HIS A 59 -22.81 -13.62 -9.11
CA HIS A 59 -24.09 -13.61 -8.40
C HIS A 59 -25.22 -13.69 -9.43
N THR A 60 -26.40 -14.10 -8.97
CA THR A 60 -27.59 -14.17 -9.80
C THR A 60 -28.81 -13.87 -8.95
N THR A 61 -29.73 -13.11 -9.53
CA THR A 61 -31.00 -12.78 -8.92
C THR A 61 -32.03 -13.79 -9.42
N VAL A 62 -32.74 -14.42 -8.48
CA VAL A 62 -33.85 -15.31 -8.77
C VAL A 62 -35.12 -14.48 -8.76
N GLU A 63 -35.80 -14.46 -9.90
CA GLU A 63 -37.04 -13.73 -10.11
C GLU A 63 -38.24 -14.68 -10.17
N THR A 64 -39.43 -14.15 -9.91
CA THR A 64 -40.65 -14.93 -10.09
C THR A 64 -41.01 -15.06 -11.58
N PRO A 65 -41.20 -16.30 -12.09
CA PRO A 65 -41.52 -16.53 -13.50
C PRO A 65 -42.96 -16.15 -13.86
N ILE A 66 -43.85 -15.98 -12.87
CA ILE A 66 -45.25 -15.65 -13.09
C ILE A 66 -45.81 -14.85 -11.92
N ALA A 67 -46.79 -13.99 -12.18
CA ALA A 67 -47.53 -13.31 -11.13
C ALA A 67 -48.36 -14.31 -10.30
N GLY A 68 -48.19 -14.30 -8.99
CA GLY A 68 -48.85 -15.26 -8.11
C GLY A 68 -48.61 -14.97 -6.64
N THR A 69 -48.94 -15.92 -5.77
CA THR A 69 -48.65 -15.80 -4.34
C THR A 69 -47.71 -16.89 -3.88
N ILE A 70 -46.75 -16.51 -3.06
CA ILE A 70 -45.80 -17.44 -2.48
C ILE A 70 -46.55 -18.40 -1.56
N LYS A 71 -46.57 -19.68 -1.89
CA LYS A 71 -47.17 -20.73 -1.06
C LYS A 71 -46.16 -21.29 -0.07
N PHE A 72 -44.95 -21.55 -0.53
CA PHE A 72 -43.86 -22.07 0.29
C PHE A 72 -42.55 -21.35 -0.03
N VAL A 73 -41.77 -21.13 1.03
CA VAL A 73 -40.38 -20.70 0.99
C VAL A 73 -39.57 -21.81 1.64
N LYS A 74 -38.58 -22.36 0.93
CA LYS A 74 -37.76 -23.50 1.38
C LYS A 74 -36.32 -23.11 1.73
N ILE A 75 -36.05 -21.82 1.81
CA ILE A 75 -34.72 -21.26 2.06
C ILE A 75 -34.80 -20.13 3.09
N ASN A 76 -33.70 -19.91 3.78
CA ASN A 76 -33.46 -18.78 4.66
C ASN A 76 -32.28 -17.94 4.16
N PHE A 77 -32.17 -16.74 4.72
CA PHE A 77 -30.98 -15.93 4.52
C PHE A 77 -29.73 -16.69 4.96
N ASN A 78 -28.66 -16.61 4.18
CA ASN A 78 -27.37 -17.29 4.40
C ASN A 78 -27.40 -18.82 4.22
N ASP A 79 -28.49 -19.39 3.69
CA ASP A 79 -28.51 -20.81 3.33
C ASP A 79 -27.64 -21.09 2.10
N ARG A 80 -26.93 -22.22 2.11
CA ARG A 80 -26.23 -22.76 0.96
C ARG A 80 -27.21 -23.52 0.07
N VAL A 81 -27.20 -23.21 -1.21
CA VAL A 81 -28.07 -23.83 -2.21
C VAL A 81 -27.26 -24.47 -3.33
N HIS A 82 -27.80 -25.55 -3.89
CA HIS A 82 -27.26 -26.21 -5.07
C HIS A 82 -28.10 -25.90 -6.31
N LYS A 83 -27.48 -25.90 -7.48
CA LYS A 83 -28.17 -25.74 -8.76
C LYS A 83 -29.30 -26.77 -8.89
N GLY A 84 -30.50 -26.29 -9.19
CA GLY A 84 -31.72 -27.10 -9.30
C GLY A 84 -32.45 -27.35 -7.97
N GLN A 85 -31.95 -26.83 -6.84
CA GLN A 85 -32.66 -26.90 -5.56
C GLN A 85 -33.95 -26.08 -5.59
N LEU A 86 -35.05 -26.64 -5.09
CA LEU A 86 -36.33 -25.95 -4.98
C LEU A 86 -36.25 -24.85 -3.91
N LEU A 87 -36.52 -23.60 -4.31
CA LEU A 87 -36.46 -22.43 -3.45
C LEU A 87 -37.85 -21.96 -3.03
N TYR A 88 -38.74 -21.80 -4.02
CA TYR A 88 -40.09 -21.30 -3.83
C TYR A 88 -41.12 -22.15 -4.55
N THR A 89 -42.33 -22.15 -4.03
CA THR A 89 -43.52 -22.60 -4.76
C THR A 89 -44.52 -21.46 -4.80
N ILE A 90 -44.93 -21.08 -6.01
CA ILE A 90 -45.85 -19.98 -6.28
C ILE A 90 -47.19 -20.57 -6.70
N GLU A 91 -48.25 -20.11 -6.05
CA GLU A 91 -49.63 -20.41 -6.42
C GLU A 91 -50.14 -19.34 -7.38
N THR A 92 -50.62 -19.75 -8.55
CA THR A 92 -51.16 -18.81 -9.54
C THR A 92 -52.48 -18.21 -9.08
N LYS A 93 -52.85 -17.04 -9.63
CA LYS A 93 -54.12 -16.37 -9.31
C LYS A 93 -55.32 -17.26 -9.67
N GLU A 94 -55.22 -18.01 -10.77
CA GLU A 94 -56.26 -18.90 -11.27
C GLU A 94 -56.51 -20.04 -10.29
N ARG A 95 -55.45 -20.69 -9.78
CA ARG A 95 -55.58 -21.74 -8.76
C ARG A 95 -56.28 -21.20 -7.50
N ARG A 96 -55.89 -20.00 -7.06
CA ARG A 96 -56.49 -19.39 -5.88
C ARG A 96 -57.95 -19.01 -6.08
N ALA A 97 -58.30 -18.45 -7.23
CA ALA A 97 -59.67 -18.06 -7.55
C ALA A 97 -60.60 -19.27 -7.68
N LEU A 98 -60.08 -20.36 -8.23
CA LEU A 98 -60.79 -21.63 -8.36
C LEU A 98 -60.99 -22.33 -7.00
N GLY A 99 -60.08 -22.15 -6.05
CA GLY A 99 -60.15 -22.80 -4.74
C GLY A 99 -60.04 -24.32 -4.83
N ASN A 100 -60.53 -25.04 -3.82
CA ASN A 100 -60.66 -26.48 -3.89
C ASN A 100 -61.95 -26.82 -4.66
N LEU A 101 -61.92 -26.81 -5.99
CA LEU A 101 -62.97 -27.50 -6.74
C LEU A 101 -62.99 -28.94 -6.25
N GLY A 102 -64.17 -29.39 -5.82
CA GLY A 102 -64.40 -30.74 -5.33
C GLY A 102 -63.91 -31.79 -6.31
N SER A 103 -63.79 -33.00 -5.79
CA SER A 103 -63.32 -34.28 -6.37
C SER A 103 -63.78 -34.68 -7.78
N ASP A 104 -64.51 -33.83 -8.51
CA ASP A 104 -65.20 -34.15 -9.74
C ASP A 104 -64.39 -33.85 -11.01
N ILE A 105 -63.23 -33.19 -10.88
CA ILE A 105 -62.29 -32.98 -11.99
C ILE A 105 -60.94 -33.60 -11.60
N PRO A 106 -60.37 -34.54 -12.40
CA PRO A 106 -59.06 -35.11 -12.14
C PRO A 106 -57.96 -34.09 -12.45
N LEU A 107 -57.87 -33.03 -11.64
CA LEU A 107 -56.77 -32.08 -11.67
C LEU A 107 -55.55 -32.70 -11.00
N ASP A 108 -54.39 -32.55 -11.64
CA ASP A 108 -53.11 -32.88 -11.01
C ASP A 108 -52.96 -32.12 -9.69
N LYS A 109 -52.39 -32.76 -8.66
CA LYS A 109 -52.16 -32.17 -7.34
C LYS A 109 -51.34 -30.88 -7.43
N ASN A 110 -50.50 -30.78 -8.48
CA ASN A 110 -49.64 -29.64 -8.77
C ASN A 110 -50.27 -28.57 -9.68
N TYR A 111 -51.53 -28.71 -10.11
CA TYR A 111 -52.19 -27.74 -10.99
C TYR A 111 -52.06 -26.30 -10.47
N GLY A 112 -51.55 -25.36 -11.26
CA GLY A 112 -51.41 -23.96 -10.86
C GLY A 112 -50.46 -23.72 -9.67
N LEU A 113 -49.53 -24.65 -9.42
CA LEU A 113 -48.34 -24.44 -8.60
C LEU A 113 -47.11 -24.37 -9.50
N VAL A 114 -46.31 -23.32 -9.35
CA VAL A 114 -45.08 -23.10 -10.12
C VAL A 114 -43.90 -23.14 -9.17
N ASN A 115 -42.97 -24.04 -9.44
CA ASN A 115 -41.76 -24.22 -8.63
C ASN A 115 -40.62 -23.38 -9.20
N VAL A 116 -39.93 -22.65 -8.32
CA VAL A 116 -38.76 -21.85 -8.66
C VAL A 116 -37.52 -22.51 -8.07
N TYR A 117 -36.51 -22.72 -8.92
CA TYR A 117 -35.30 -23.45 -8.57
C TYR A 117 -34.05 -22.55 -8.61
N ALA A 118 -33.03 -22.92 -7.85
CA ALA A 118 -31.73 -22.24 -7.90
C ALA A 118 -31.05 -22.41 -9.27
N PRO A 119 -30.67 -21.33 -9.96
CA PRO A 119 -29.96 -21.40 -11.24
C PRO A 119 -28.48 -21.78 -11.11
N MET A 120 -27.88 -21.62 -9.92
CA MET A 120 -26.49 -21.96 -9.64
C MET A 120 -26.27 -22.40 -8.18
N ASP A 121 -25.09 -22.98 -7.92
CA ASP A 121 -24.62 -23.21 -6.55
C ASP A 121 -24.20 -21.88 -5.90
N GLY A 122 -24.48 -21.71 -4.61
CA GLY A 122 -24.05 -20.51 -3.89
C GLY A 122 -24.71 -20.34 -2.53
N VAL A 123 -24.65 -19.13 -1.99
CA VAL A 123 -25.30 -18.71 -0.75
C VAL A 123 -26.36 -17.66 -1.04
N VAL A 124 -27.49 -17.77 -0.35
CA VAL A 124 -28.56 -16.77 -0.38
C VAL A 124 -28.11 -15.51 0.37
N THR A 125 -27.78 -14.46 -0.38
CA THR A 125 -27.27 -13.18 0.15
C THR A 125 -28.34 -12.10 0.30
N SER A 126 -29.53 -12.32 -0.26
CA SER A 126 -30.68 -11.42 -0.15
C SER A 126 -31.95 -12.24 -0.21
N LEU A 127 -32.93 -11.93 0.64
CA LEU A 127 -34.20 -12.65 0.72
C LEU A 127 -35.36 -11.66 0.99
N PRO A 128 -35.68 -10.76 0.05
CA PRO A 128 -36.76 -9.79 0.22
C PRO A 128 -38.12 -10.45 0.44
N GLN A 129 -38.35 -11.62 -0.19
CA GLN A 129 -39.59 -12.37 -0.07
C GLN A 129 -39.37 -13.63 0.77
N SER A 130 -39.40 -13.50 2.09
CA SER A 130 -39.14 -14.61 3.03
C SER A 130 -40.40 -15.26 3.59
N GLN A 131 -41.58 -14.66 3.39
CA GLN A 131 -42.83 -15.11 3.99
C GLN A 131 -43.79 -15.70 2.94
N PRO A 132 -44.45 -16.83 3.26
CA PRO A 132 -45.57 -17.32 2.47
C PRO A 132 -46.80 -16.42 2.63
N GLY A 133 -47.69 -16.45 1.64
CA GLY A 133 -48.93 -15.66 1.58
C GLY A 133 -48.79 -14.32 0.85
N ILE A 134 -47.57 -13.90 0.51
CA ILE A 134 -47.33 -12.62 -0.17
C ILE A 134 -47.54 -12.76 -1.68
N PHE A 135 -48.30 -11.81 -2.25
CA PHE A 135 -48.47 -11.68 -3.69
C PHE A 135 -47.21 -11.05 -4.33
N VAL A 136 -46.71 -11.66 -5.38
CA VAL A 136 -45.55 -11.19 -6.17
C VAL A 136 -45.94 -11.04 -7.64
N PRO A 137 -45.66 -9.89 -8.28
CA PRO A 137 -45.85 -9.72 -9.73
C PRO A 137 -44.76 -10.46 -10.50
N GLU A 138 -44.97 -10.77 -11.76
CA GLU A 138 -43.96 -11.36 -12.65
C GLU A 138 -42.66 -10.53 -12.65
N ALA A 139 -41.50 -11.20 -12.75
CA ALA A 139 -40.16 -10.62 -12.65
C ALA A 139 -39.81 -9.94 -11.31
N ALA A 140 -40.64 -10.07 -10.27
CA ALA A 140 -40.25 -9.64 -8.93
C ALA A 140 -39.07 -10.45 -8.38
N VAL A 141 -38.13 -9.76 -7.75
CA VAL A 141 -36.98 -10.37 -7.10
C VAL A 141 -37.41 -11.20 -5.89
N LEU A 142 -37.06 -12.48 -5.88
CA LEU A 142 -37.31 -13.41 -4.78
C LEU A 142 -36.10 -13.50 -3.84
N CYS A 143 -34.91 -13.73 -4.39
CA CYS A 143 -33.65 -13.82 -3.64
C CYS A 143 -32.43 -13.59 -4.54
N ASP A 144 -31.29 -13.27 -3.93
CA ASP A 144 -29.99 -13.24 -4.61
C ASP A 144 -29.14 -14.41 -4.13
N ILE A 145 -28.50 -15.10 -5.07
CA ILE A 145 -27.57 -16.19 -4.81
C ILE A 145 -26.18 -15.72 -5.26
N THR A 146 -25.18 -15.90 -4.41
CA THR A 146 -23.78 -15.53 -4.69
C THR A 146 -22.87 -16.75 -4.62
N ASP A 147 -21.98 -16.92 -5.59
CA ASP A 147 -20.97 -17.99 -5.60
C ASP A 147 -19.81 -17.63 -4.68
N GLU A 148 -19.69 -18.33 -3.55
CA GLU A 148 -18.62 -18.12 -2.56
C GLU A 148 -17.20 -18.26 -3.13
N LYS A 149 -17.04 -19.04 -4.21
CA LYS A 149 -15.72 -19.26 -4.83
C LYS A 149 -15.30 -18.12 -5.76
N SER A 150 -16.19 -17.15 -5.97
CA SER A 150 -15.97 -15.99 -6.83
C SER A 150 -15.53 -14.74 -6.08
N LEU A 151 -14.95 -14.90 -4.88
CA LEU A 151 -14.40 -13.80 -4.09
C LEU A 151 -13.12 -13.23 -4.72
N TYR A 152 -13.13 -11.92 -4.94
CA TYR A 152 -12.01 -11.11 -5.39
C TYR A 152 -11.94 -9.80 -4.61
N PHE A 153 -10.78 -9.17 -4.60
CA PHE A 153 -10.64 -7.78 -4.15
C PHE A 153 -10.43 -6.88 -5.36
N GLN A 154 -11.31 -5.91 -5.55
CA GLN A 154 -11.07 -4.84 -6.51
C GLN A 154 -10.04 -3.88 -5.90
N VAL A 155 -8.87 -3.79 -6.51
CA VAL A 155 -7.78 -2.88 -6.11
C VAL A 155 -7.72 -1.73 -7.10
N ASN A 156 -7.76 -0.49 -6.61
CA ASN A 156 -7.67 0.68 -7.47
C ASN A 156 -6.21 1.15 -7.51
N ILE A 157 -5.54 0.90 -8.64
CA ILE A 157 -4.11 1.17 -8.77
C ILE A 157 -3.88 2.47 -9.56
N PRO A 158 -3.14 3.45 -9.03
CA PRO A 158 -2.76 4.65 -9.78
C PRO A 158 -2.11 4.31 -11.12
N TYR A 159 -2.45 5.03 -12.18
CA TYR A 159 -1.95 4.76 -13.53
C TYR A 159 -0.41 4.76 -13.60
N GLU A 160 0.25 5.60 -12.80
CA GLU A 160 1.71 5.72 -12.75
C GLU A 160 2.43 4.42 -12.33
N TYR A 161 1.74 3.59 -11.56
CA TYR A 161 2.26 2.31 -11.06
C TYR A 161 2.07 1.16 -12.05
N ASN A 162 1.37 1.38 -13.16
CA ASN A 162 1.14 0.35 -14.18
C ASN A 162 2.46 -0.25 -14.71
N ARG A 163 3.54 0.54 -14.73
CA ARG A 163 4.89 0.07 -15.14
C ARG A 163 5.48 -1.02 -14.24
N TYR A 164 4.99 -1.13 -12.99
CA TYR A 164 5.47 -2.10 -12.00
C TYR A 164 4.57 -3.34 -11.93
N ILE A 165 3.47 -3.35 -12.68
CA ILE A 165 2.54 -4.48 -12.74
C ILE A 165 2.94 -5.38 -13.89
N ALA A 166 3.38 -6.59 -13.55
CA ALA A 166 3.50 -7.69 -14.50
C ALA A 166 2.25 -8.58 -14.42
N GLU A 167 2.11 -9.50 -15.37
CA GLU A 167 1.11 -10.56 -15.23
C GLU A 167 1.35 -11.33 -13.92
N ASN A 168 0.27 -11.55 -13.15
CA ASN A 168 0.30 -12.24 -11.85
C ASN A 168 1.17 -11.57 -10.77
N THR A 169 1.25 -10.24 -10.73
CA THR A 169 1.86 -9.53 -9.59
C THR A 169 1.25 -10.03 -8.28
N SER A 170 2.11 -10.58 -7.41
CA SER A 170 1.74 -11.03 -6.07
C SER A 170 1.77 -9.88 -5.08
N GLY A 171 0.83 -9.85 -4.16
CA GLY A 171 0.81 -8.95 -3.02
C GLY A 171 0.11 -9.58 -1.83
N LYS A 172 -0.14 -8.77 -0.81
CA LYS A 172 -0.91 -9.19 0.37
C LYS A 172 -2.15 -8.33 0.55
N ILE A 173 -3.29 -8.96 0.77
CA ILE A 173 -4.48 -8.29 1.26
C ILE A 173 -4.43 -8.27 2.78
N ILE A 174 -4.53 -7.08 3.37
CA ILE A 174 -4.63 -6.86 4.81
C ILE A 174 -6.03 -6.35 5.14
N LEU A 175 -6.75 -7.11 5.95
CA LEU A 175 -8.07 -6.74 6.46
C LEU A 175 -7.95 -5.74 7.62
N PRO A 176 -9.06 -5.05 7.99
CA PRO A 176 -9.08 -4.09 9.09
C PRO A 176 -8.70 -4.67 10.47
N ASP A 177 -8.87 -5.98 10.65
CA ASP A 177 -8.50 -6.71 11.87
C ASP A 177 -7.01 -7.12 11.92
N GLY A 178 -6.24 -6.79 10.88
CA GLY A 178 -4.82 -7.13 10.75
C GLY A 178 -4.56 -8.52 10.18
N THR A 179 -5.59 -9.31 9.85
CA THR A 179 -5.39 -10.57 9.14
C THR A 179 -4.86 -10.31 7.72
N ALA A 180 -3.94 -11.17 7.28
CA ALA A 180 -3.24 -11.00 6.01
C ALA A 180 -3.35 -12.25 5.14
N PHE A 181 -3.67 -12.06 3.87
CA PHE A 181 -3.78 -13.13 2.88
C PHE A 181 -2.91 -12.84 1.67
N ASN A 182 -2.27 -13.87 1.13
CA ASN A 182 -1.60 -13.75 -0.15
C ASN A 182 -2.64 -13.65 -1.27
N ALA A 183 -2.42 -12.71 -2.17
CA ALA A 183 -3.27 -12.47 -3.31
C ALA A 183 -2.46 -12.20 -4.57
N ARG A 184 -3.05 -12.46 -5.73
CA ARG A 184 -2.45 -12.21 -7.04
C ARG A 184 -3.36 -11.33 -7.87
N LEU A 185 -2.79 -10.26 -8.42
CA LEU A 185 -3.49 -9.42 -9.38
C LEU A 185 -3.76 -10.22 -10.66
N GLN A 186 -5.03 -10.27 -11.05
CA GLN A 186 -5.48 -10.72 -12.35
C GLN A 186 -5.71 -9.52 -13.27
N THR A 187 -5.95 -9.80 -14.55
CA THR A 187 -6.08 -8.84 -15.64
C THR A 187 -6.89 -7.60 -15.25
N PRO A 188 -6.46 -6.39 -15.64
CA PRO A 188 -7.20 -5.17 -15.33
C PRO A 188 -8.60 -5.22 -15.92
N VAL A 189 -9.54 -4.58 -15.24
CA VAL A 189 -10.80 -4.21 -15.88
C VAL A 189 -10.47 -3.24 -17.01
N ILE A 190 -11.07 -3.43 -18.18
CA ILE A 190 -10.75 -2.71 -19.42
C ILE A 190 -11.00 -1.18 -19.29
N GLN A 191 -11.65 -0.74 -18.21
CA GLN A 191 -12.02 0.65 -17.96
C GLN A 191 -11.30 1.21 -16.73
N ALA A 192 -10.66 2.37 -16.89
CA ALA A 192 -10.11 3.14 -15.77
C ALA A 192 -11.19 3.98 -15.08
N ILE A 193 -10.97 4.33 -13.82
CA ILE A 193 -11.83 5.24 -13.04
C ILE A 193 -11.27 6.67 -13.19
N THR A 194 -11.83 7.42 -14.14
CA THR A 194 -11.33 8.75 -14.56
C THR A 194 -11.21 9.76 -13.41
N GLY A 195 -12.13 9.74 -12.44
CA GLY A 195 -12.11 10.67 -11.29
C GLY A 195 -11.01 10.40 -10.26
N LEU A 196 -10.48 9.18 -10.22
CA LEU A 196 -9.41 8.78 -9.30
C LEU A 196 -8.06 8.56 -10.01
N GLN A 197 -8.04 8.62 -11.35
CA GLN A 197 -6.88 8.27 -12.18
C GLN A 197 -6.30 6.89 -11.84
N THR A 198 -7.18 5.95 -11.51
CA THR A 198 -6.83 4.58 -11.14
C THR A 198 -7.36 3.58 -12.15
N ILE A 199 -6.65 2.46 -12.28
CA ILE A 199 -7.08 1.29 -13.03
C ILE A 199 -7.55 0.24 -12.01
N PRO A 200 -8.78 -0.28 -12.12
CA PRO A 200 -9.24 -1.36 -11.26
C PRO A 200 -8.61 -2.68 -11.69
N TYR A 201 -7.99 -3.37 -10.74
CA TYR A 201 -7.48 -4.73 -10.88
C TYR A 201 -8.24 -5.68 -9.95
N MET A 202 -8.41 -6.94 -10.37
CA MET A 202 -9.04 -7.96 -9.53
C MET A 202 -7.96 -8.82 -8.87
N ALA A 203 -7.82 -8.73 -7.56
CA ALA A 203 -6.90 -9.55 -6.78
C ALA A 203 -7.59 -10.84 -6.32
N LYS A 204 -7.08 -11.99 -6.74
CA LYS A 204 -7.55 -13.31 -6.31
C LYS A 204 -6.78 -13.77 -5.08
N LEU A 205 -7.47 -14.26 -4.07
CA LEU A 205 -6.85 -14.93 -2.92
C LEU A 205 -6.33 -16.32 -3.32
N ASP A 206 -5.17 -16.72 -2.77
CA ASP A 206 -4.63 -18.07 -2.99
C ASP A 206 -5.53 -19.16 -2.36
N ASN A 207 -6.18 -18.84 -1.24
CA ASN A 207 -7.05 -19.76 -0.48
C ASN A 207 -8.46 -19.19 -0.32
N ALA A 208 -9.47 -20.06 -0.45
CA ALA A 208 -10.87 -19.68 -0.25
C ALA A 208 -11.14 -19.32 1.21
N HIS A 209 -11.61 -18.10 1.45
CA HIS A 209 -12.06 -17.61 2.74
C HIS A 209 -13.39 -16.92 2.55
N TYR A 210 -14.26 -17.00 3.55
CA TYR A 210 -15.46 -16.17 3.57
C TYR A 210 -15.09 -14.77 4.02
N ILE A 211 -15.30 -13.79 3.13
CA ILE A 211 -15.16 -12.37 3.45
C ILE A 211 -16.44 -11.68 3.00
N PRO A 212 -17.13 -10.92 3.86
CA PRO A 212 -18.31 -10.18 3.46
C PRO A 212 -18.00 -9.23 2.29
N SER A 213 -18.87 -9.20 1.29
CA SER A 213 -18.80 -8.24 0.19
C SER A 213 -18.81 -6.81 0.74
N GLY A 214 -18.09 -5.90 0.08
CA GLY A 214 -17.96 -4.51 0.50
C GLY A 214 -16.94 -4.28 1.62
N THR A 215 -16.31 -5.33 2.15
CA THR A 215 -15.22 -5.20 3.14
C THR A 215 -14.05 -4.43 2.52
N ILE A 216 -13.67 -3.32 3.15
CA ILE A 216 -12.53 -2.50 2.74
C ILE A 216 -11.25 -3.11 3.32
N ALA A 217 -10.24 -3.26 2.49
CA ALA A 217 -8.94 -3.82 2.84
C ALA A 217 -7.81 -3.03 2.17
N LYS A 218 -6.56 -3.33 2.55
CA LYS A 218 -5.36 -2.79 1.90
C LYS A 218 -4.69 -3.88 1.07
N PHE A 219 -4.37 -3.60 -0.18
CA PHE A 219 -3.49 -4.45 -0.99
C PHE A 219 -2.07 -3.88 -0.93
N GLU A 220 -1.18 -4.59 -0.26
CA GLU A 220 0.25 -4.27 -0.22
C GLU A 220 0.94 -4.80 -1.48
N MET A 221 1.26 -3.87 -2.36
CA MET A 221 1.97 -4.15 -3.61
C MET A 221 3.46 -3.85 -3.44
N VAL A 222 4.32 -4.78 -3.88
CA VAL A 222 5.77 -4.57 -3.86
C VAL A 222 6.19 -3.86 -5.15
N LEU A 223 6.52 -2.57 -5.07
CA LEU A 223 6.97 -1.76 -6.21
C LEU A 223 8.45 -2.01 -6.54
N TYR A 224 9.25 -2.24 -5.52
CA TYR A 224 10.68 -2.47 -5.64
C TYR A 224 11.12 -3.51 -4.62
N LYS A 225 12.08 -4.34 -5.01
CA LYS A 225 12.71 -5.31 -4.11
C LYS A 225 14.14 -5.59 -4.55
N ASN A 226 15.07 -5.38 -3.62
CA ASN A 226 16.44 -5.84 -3.76
C ASN A 226 16.81 -6.67 -2.53
N LYS A 227 17.15 -7.95 -2.71
CA LYS A 227 17.48 -8.88 -1.62
C LYS A 227 18.90 -8.67 -1.07
N GLU A 228 19.77 -8.06 -1.85
CA GLU A 228 21.19 -7.85 -1.52
C GLU A 228 21.53 -6.35 -1.52
N ALA A 229 20.59 -5.53 -1.06
CA ALA A 229 20.75 -4.08 -0.94
C ALA A 229 21.84 -3.75 0.10
N LEU A 230 22.65 -2.74 -0.22
CA LEU A 230 23.59 -2.13 0.74
C LEU A 230 22.85 -1.03 1.48
N LEU A 231 22.66 -1.21 2.79
CA LEU A 231 21.82 -0.36 3.62
C LEU A 231 22.64 0.47 4.59
N LEU A 232 22.22 1.73 4.75
CA LEU A 232 22.69 2.64 5.78
C LEU A 232 21.52 3.23 6.56
N PRO A 233 21.70 3.56 7.85
CA PRO A 233 20.76 4.41 8.56
C PRO A 233 20.64 5.75 7.84
N LYS A 234 19.42 6.28 7.70
CA LYS A 234 19.19 7.59 7.06
C LYS A 234 20.05 8.71 7.65
N LYS A 235 20.31 8.65 8.96
CA LYS A 235 21.15 9.62 9.70
C LYS A 235 22.60 9.72 9.18
N ALA A 236 23.10 8.67 8.54
CA ALA A 236 24.45 8.64 7.97
C ALA A 236 24.53 9.30 6.57
N VAL A 237 23.39 9.47 5.91
CA VAL A 237 23.28 10.10 4.59
C VAL A 237 23.02 11.59 4.76
N LEU A 238 23.84 12.38 4.08
CA LEU A 238 23.78 13.84 4.06
C LEU A 238 23.38 14.32 2.67
N SER A 239 22.79 15.51 2.61
CA SER A 239 22.43 16.18 1.37
C SER A 239 22.83 17.63 1.38
N ASP A 240 22.85 18.25 0.20
CA ASP A 240 22.90 19.69 0.07
C ASP A 240 21.55 20.31 0.47
N GLU A 241 21.53 21.64 0.53
CA GLU A 241 20.35 22.43 0.96
C GLU A 241 19.14 22.20 0.06
N LEU A 242 19.38 21.91 -1.23
CA LEU A 242 18.34 21.62 -2.22
C LEU A 242 17.94 20.13 -2.27
N MET A 243 18.62 19.26 -1.51
CA MET A 243 18.40 17.81 -1.52
C MET A 243 18.59 17.16 -2.91
N GLU A 244 19.49 17.70 -3.73
CA GLU A 244 19.81 17.18 -5.06
C GLU A 244 21.05 16.28 -5.05
N LYS A 245 22.02 16.57 -4.17
CA LYS A 245 23.28 15.85 -4.08
C LYS A 245 23.40 15.18 -2.73
N PHE A 246 23.68 13.88 -2.74
CA PHE A 246 23.80 13.08 -1.54
C PHE A 246 25.24 12.59 -1.35
N TRP A 247 25.66 12.51 -0.09
CA TRP A 247 26.96 11.97 0.28
C TRP A 247 26.94 11.33 1.67
N VAL A 248 27.98 10.55 1.95
CA VAL A 248 28.29 10.04 3.28
C VAL A 248 29.69 10.49 3.68
N MET A 249 29.94 10.55 4.98
CA MET A 249 31.29 10.76 5.50
C MET A 249 31.91 9.41 5.82
N LYS A 250 32.86 8.97 5.00
CA LYS A 250 33.60 7.71 5.16
C LYS A 250 34.89 7.96 5.93
N LEU A 251 35.14 7.16 6.95
CA LEU A 251 36.38 7.20 7.71
C LEU A 251 37.48 6.43 6.95
N VAL A 252 38.57 7.11 6.60
CA VAL A 252 39.72 6.51 5.86
C VAL A 252 40.76 5.94 6.82
N ASN A 253 40.95 6.61 7.95
CA ASN A 253 41.80 6.20 9.06
C ASN A 253 41.20 6.70 10.38
N ASP A 254 41.81 6.44 11.52
CA ASP A 254 41.21 6.72 12.83
C ASP A 254 40.97 8.21 13.17
N SER A 255 41.36 9.14 12.29
CA SER A 255 41.15 10.57 12.50
C SER A 255 40.69 11.38 11.28
N LEU A 256 40.59 10.78 10.09
CA LEU A 256 40.25 11.47 8.85
C LEU A 256 38.99 10.88 8.23
N ALA A 257 37.95 11.71 8.11
CA ALA A 257 36.74 11.40 7.35
C ALA A 257 36.75 12.16 6.02
N ILE A 258 36.42 11.45 4.94
CA ILE A 258 36.25 12.01 3.60
C ILE A 258 34.79 11.97 3.18
N LYS A 259 34.37 12.96 2.40
CA LYS A 259 33.06 12.98 1.76
C LYS A 259 33.10 12.08 0.54
N VAL A 260 32.10 11.21 0.43
CA VAL A 260 31.92 10.31 -0.70
C VAL A 260 30.53 10.54 -1.25
N SER A 261 30.43 11.04 -2.49
CA SER A 261 29.15 11.18 -3.19
C SER A 261 28.50 9.82 -3.42
N ILE A 262 27.19 9.75 -3.23
CA ILE A 262 26.42 8.51 -3.35
C ILE A 262 25.19 8.70 -4.22
N GLN A 263 24.76 7.61 -4.83
CA GLN A 263 23.45 7.49 -5.49
C GLN A 263 22.56 6.60 -4.62
N LEU A 264 21.41 7.16 -4.25
CA LEU A 264 20.43 6.51 -3.40
C LEU A 264 19.60 5.50 -4.22
N GLY A 265 19.25 4.41 -3.55
CA GLY A 265 18.22 3.47 -3.98
C GLY A 265 16.90 3.78 -3.28
N ASP A 266 16.16 2.73 -2.97
CA ASP A 266 14.92 2.87 -2.21
C ASP A 266 15.17 3.03 -0.71
N GLN A 267 14.15 3.44 0.03
CA GLN A 267 14.26 3.68 1.47
C GLN A 267 13.01 3.21 2.21
N ASP A 268 13.21 2.72 3.43
CA ASP A 268 12.13 2.43 4.37
C ASP A 268 12.05 3.55 5.44
N SER A 269 11.46 3.31 6.61
CA SER A 269 11.36 4.31 7.68
C SER A 269 12.70 4.67 8.33
N GLU A 270 13.68 3.75 8.36
CA GLU A 270 14.91 3.87 9.14
C GLU A 270 16.18 3.82 8.28
N MET A 271 16.16 2.99 7.25
CA MET A 271 17.30 2.65 6.41
C MET A 271 17.09 3.15 4.98
N ILE A 272 18.21 3.37 4.30
CA ILE A 272 18.27 3.76 2.89
C ILE A 272 19.26 2.88 2.15
N GLU A 273 18.87 2.46 0.95
CA GLU A 273 19.74 1.71 0.05
C GLU A 273 20.72 2.64 -0.65
N ILE A 274 21.97 2.20 -0.77
CA ILE A 274 23.01 2.85 -1.57
C ILE A 274 23.29 2.01 -2.80
N LYS A 275 23.03 2.58 -3.99
CA LYS A 275 23.28 1.90 -5.28
C LYS A 275 24.72 2.07 -5.77
N ASN A 276 25.29 3.24 -5.53
CA ASN A 276 26.64 3.58 -5.99
C ASN A 276 27.28 4.61 -5.03
N PRO A 277 28.58 4.56 -4.74
CA PRO A 277 29.54 3.49 -5.03
C PRO A 277 29.24 2.20 -4.26
N LYS A 278 29.85 1.08 -4.68
CA LYS A 278 29.81 -0.17 -3.93
C LYS A 278 30.72 -0.07 -2.71
N PHE A 279 30.12 0.16 -1.56
CA PHE A 279 30.81 0.08 -0.28
C PHE A 279 31.00 -1.39 0.15
N THR A 280 32.05 -1.62 0.94
CA THR A 280 32.34 -2.90 1.57
C THR A 280 31.82 -2.94 3.01
N GLY A 281 31.69 -4.12 3.60
CA GLY A 281 31.28 -4.25 5.01
C GLY A 281 32.31 -3.69 6.01
N GLU A 282 33.54 -3.47 5.55
CA GLU A 282 34.64 -2.90 6.34
C GLU A 282 34.62 -1.36 6.35
N ASP A 283 33.82 -0.75 5.46
CA ASP A 283 33.74 0.70 5.37
C ASP A 283 33.04 1.27 6.61
N ARG A 284 33.77 2.08 7.36
CA ARG A 284 33.28 2.81 8.53
C ARG A 284 32.70 4.15 8.08
N ILE A 285 31.42 4.37 8.35
CA ILE A 285 30.69 5.58 7.95
C ILE A 285 30.21 6.32 9.19
N LEU A 286 30.28 7.65 9.18
CA LEU A 286 29.82 8.44 10.31
C LEU A 286 28.29 8.53 10.33
N VAL A 287 27.70 8.30 11.50
CA VAL A 287 26.24 8.36 11.73
C VAL A 287 25.82 9.57 12.58
N SER A 288 26.74 10.16 13.35
CA SER A 288 26.49 11.35 14.17
C SER A 288 27.71 12.27 14.15
N GLY A 289 27.50 13.57 14.36
CA GLY A 289 28.57 14.58 14.28
C GLY A 289 29.13 14.77 12.85
N ASN A 290 28.44 14.23 11.84
CA ASN A 290 28.79 14.25 10.43
C ASN A 290 28.33 15.52 9.70
N TYR A 291 27.34 16.24 10.24
CA TYR A 291 26.79 17.44 9.63
C TYR A 291 27.79 18.61 9.67
N GLY A 292 27.85 19.39 8.59
CA GLY A 292 28.73 20.55 8.47
C GLY A 292 30.22 20.23 8.25
N LEU A 293 30.59 18.94 8.16
CA LEU A 293 31.97 18.56 7.84
C LEU A 293 32.30 18.90 6.38
N GLY A 294 33.50 19.46 6.18
CA GLY A 294 34.09 19.66 4.86
C GLY A 294 34.43 18.33 4.18
N ASP A 295 34.89 18.40 2.92
CA ASP A 295 35.24 17.22 2.12
C ASP A 295 36.29 16.32 2.77
N SER A 296 37.27 16.91 3.46
CA SER A 296 38.25 16.22 4.30
C SER A 296 38.25 16.84 5.69
N ALA A 297 37.80 16.09 6.69
CA ALA A 297 37.62 16.59 8.04
C ALA A 297 38.35 15.71 9.06
N LEU A 298 39.01 16.36 10.03
CA LEU A 298 39.57 15.66 11.17
C LEU A 298 38.50 15.42 12.22
N VAL A 299 38.37 14.17 12.65
CA VAL A 299 37.33 13.72 13.57
C VAL A 299 37.95 12.92 14.71
N SER A 300 37.22 12.82 15.82
CA SER A 300 37.53 11.94 16.94
C SER A 300 36.36 11.00 17.13
N ILE A 301 36.65 9.71 17.21
CA ILE A 301 35.62 8.69 17.45
C ILE A 301 35.23 8.74 18.93
N LYS A 302 33.93 8.67 19.21
CA LYS A 302 33.39 8.57 20.56
C LYS A 302 33.57 7.17 21.14
#